data_AF-A0A8X6FE04-F1
#
_entry.id   AF-A0A8X6FE04-F1
#
_cell.length_a   1.000
_cell.length_b   1.000
_cell.length_c   1.000
_cell.angle_alpha   90.00
_cell.angle_beta   90.00
_cell.angle_gamma   90.00
#
_symmetry.space_group_name_H-M   'P 1'
#
loop_
_entity.id
_entity.type
_entity.pdbx_description
1 polymer ?
#
loop_
_entity_poly.entity_id
_entity_poly.type
_entity_poly.pdbx_seq_one_letter_code
_entity_poly.pdbx_strand_id
1 'polypeptide(L)'
;MDSRACACVKSELDLFNVNPVQLSTEDSSFTEIFPVASLSDKTPIEFYVSGSGEHYLDLAHTLLHLQVKIKKRNGTILGAPDQVAPINYLLNTLFSECSVTLNDKQVSSQANYSYRCIFDALLSPRAVQESMLTSGLFYKDAASKHESVELANGSDNINPGYQTRYNICKDSKLIDMIGPLHFDLGNQSKCLINW
;
A
#
# COMPACT_ATOMS: atom_id res chain seq x y z
N MET A 1 20.55 -17.03 31.80
CA MET A 1 19.67 -17.47 30.70
C MET A 1 18.24 -17.38 31.20
N ASP A 2 17.35 -16.74 30.45
CA ASP A 2 15.93 -16.67 30.84
C ASP A 2 15.38 -18.10 30.94
N SER A 3 14.82 -18.45 32.09
CA SER A 3 14.21 -19.76 32.37
C SER A 3 13.07 -20.13 31.41
N ARG A 4 12.58 -19.16 30.63
CA ARG A 4 11.52 -19.32 29.62
C ARG A 4 12.04 -19.46 28.19
N ALA A 5 13.35 -19.29 27.97
CA ALA A 5 13.91 -19.36 26.62
C ALA A 5 14.01 -20.82 26.16
N CYS A 6 13.30 -21.14 25.07
CA CYS A 6 13.43 -22.43 24.39
C CYS A 6 14.68 -22.42 23.50
N ALA A 7 15.40 -23.54 23.44
CA ALA A 7 16.49 -23.72 22.48
C ALA A 7 15.91 -23.68 21.05
N CYS A 8 16.43 -22.81 20.18
CA CYS A 8 15.99 -22.74 18.79
C CYS A 8 17.04 -23.33 17.84
N VAL A 9 16.56 -24.00 16.80
CA VAL A 9 17.33 -24.36 15.61
C VAL A 9 16.84 -23.44 14.49
N LYS A 10 17.75 -23.04 13.60
CA LYS A 10 17.38 -22.27 12.40
C LYS A 10 16.37 -23.08 11.59
N SER A 11 15.24 -22.47 11.23
CA SER A 11 14.16 -23.16 10.51
C SER A 11 14.63 -23.74 9.18
N GLU A 12 15.64 -23.15 8.53
CA GLU A 12 16.22 -23.66 7.28
C GLU A 12 17.09 -24.92 7.46
N LEU A 13 17.50 -25.22 8.70
CA LEU A 13 18.29 -26.41 9.05
C LEU A 13 17.42 -27.55 9.61
N ASP A 14 16.15 -27.28 9.91
CA ASP A 14 15.23 -28.20 10.57
C ASP A 14 14.37 -28.96 9.54
N LEU A 15 15.05 -29.70 8.66
CA LEU A 15 14.49 -30.33 7.45
C LEU A 15 13.44 -31.43 7.70
N PHE A 16 13.36 -31.95 8.93
CA PHE A 16 12.49 -33.06 9.29
C PHE A 16 11.37 -32.65 10.24
N ASN A 17 11.26 -31.36 10.56
CA ASN A 17 10.21 -30.91 11.46
C ASN A 17 8.85 -31.00 10.78
N VAL A 18 7.87 -31.46 11.53
CA VAL A 18 6.48 -31.44 11.08
C VAL A 18 6.02 -29.99 11.18
N ASN A 19 5.51 -29.44 10.08
CA ASN A 19 5.02 -28.06 10.07
C ASN A 19 3.99 -27.88 11.20
N PRO A 20 4.24 -26.97 12.16
CA PRO A 20 3.26 -26.68 13.20
C PRO A 20 2.00 -26.11 12.56
N VAL A 21 0.84 -26.51 13.08
CA VAL A 21 -0.46 -26.01 12.60
C VAL A 21 -1.00 -25.02 13.63
N GLN A 22 -1.38 -23.83 13.17
CA GLN A 22 -2.01 -22.80 14.01
C GLN A 22 -3.44 -23.24 14.36
N LEU A 23 -3.70 -23.52 15.64
CA LEU A 23 -5.02 -23.93 16.15
C LEU A 23 -5.65 -22.90 17.10
N SER A 24 -4.91 -21.85 17.46
CA SER A 24 -5.32 -20.88 18.48
C SER A 24 -6.12 -19.69 17.93
N THR A 25 -6.01 -19.39 16.64
CA THR A 25 -6.80 -18.35 15.99
C THR A 25 -8.15 -18.93 15.61
N GLU A 26 -9.21 -18.51 16.31
CA GLU A 26 -10.58 -19.00 16.07
C GLU A 26 -11.25 -18.29 14.89
N ASP A 27 -11.07 -16.97 14.77
CA ASP A 27 -11.65 -16.15 13.71
C ASP A 27 -10.79 -14.90 13.40
N SER A 28 -10.99 -14.32 12.22
CA SER A 28 -10.36 -13.06 11.78
C SER A 28 -11.33 -12.29 10.88
N SER A 29 -11.45 -10.98 11.11
CA SER A 29 -12.33 -10.11 10.33
C SER A 29 -11.68 -8.75 10.05
N PHE A 30 -12.15 -8.10 8.98
CA PHE A 30 -11.78 -6.72 8.66
C PHE A 30 -12.85 -5.77 9.20
N THR A 31 -12.40 -4.67 9.80
CA THR A 31 -13.27 -3.56 10.21
C THR A 31 -12.94 -2.35 9.36
N GLU A 32 -13.95 -1.74 8.76
CA GLU A 32 -13.79 -0.52 7.97
C GLU A 32 -13.74 0.71 8.90
N ILE A 33 -12.77 1.59 8.66
CA ILE A 33 -12.53 2.78 9.47
C ILE A 33 -12.43 3.98 8.55
N PHE A 34 -13.29 4.97 8.79
CA PHE A 34 -13.32 6.20 8.01
C PHE A 34 -12.38 7.26 8.59
N PRO A 35 -11.93 8.24 7.77
CA PRO A 35 -11.16 9.37 8.26
C PRO A 35 -11.91 10.15 9.35
N VAL A 36 -11.17 10.64 10.35
CA VAL A 36 -11.73 11.43 11.47
C VAL A 36 -12.28 12.77 10.99
N ALA A 37 -11.65 13.35 9.97
CA ALA A 37 -12.01 14.64 9.41
C ALA A 37 -12.23 14.56 7.89
N SER A 38 -12.93 15.57 7.35
CA SER A 38 -13.05 15.74 5.90
C SER A 38 -11.70 15.99 5.25
N LEU A 39 -11.51 15.44 4.05
CA LEU A 39 -10.27 15.56 3.29
C LEU A 39 -9.99 17.04 2.94
N SER A 40 -8.75 17.47 3.11
CA SER A 40 -8.28 18.79 2.70
C SER A 40 -6.87 18.72 2.12
N ASP A 41 -6.52 19.66 1.24
CA ASP A 41 -5.22 19.67 0.56
C ASP A 41 -4.01 19.93 1.49
N LYS A 42 -4.26 20.36 2.74
CA LYS A 42 -3.22 20.81 3.68
C LYS A 42 -3.12 19.99 4.96
N THR A 43 -4.03 19.06 5.17
CA THR A 43 -4.08 18.26 6.40
C THR A 43 -3.81 16.80 6.09
N PRO A 44 -3.13 16.07 6.99
CA PRO A 44 -3.02 14.63 6.86
C PRO A 44 -4.40 13.98 6.90
N ILE A 45 -4.51 12.78 6.31
CA ILE A 45 -5.67 11.92 6.48
C ILE A 45 -5.45 11.12 7.75
N GLU A 46 -6.27 11.38 8.77
CA GLU A 46 -6.15 10.75 10.07
C GLU A 46 -7.22 9.70 10.26
N PHE A 47 -6.81 8.52 10.71
CA PHE A 47 -7.69 7.41 11.07
C PHE A 47 -7.54 7.14 12.56
N TYR A 48 -8.66 7.03 13.26
CA TYR A 48 -8.68 6.64 14.66
C TYR A 48 -9.18 5.20 14.78
N VAL A 49 -8.31 4.31 15.22
CA VAL A 49 -8.61 2.90 15.41
C VAL A 49 -8.81 2.64 16.90
N SER A 50 -10.07 2.53 17.33
CA SER A 50 -10.41 2.31 18.72
C SER A 50 -10.17 0.87 19.16
N GLY A 51 -9.76 0.70 20.40
CA GLY A 51 -9.59 -0.62 20.97
C GLY A 51 -10.90 -1.33 21.30
N SER A 52 -11.02 -2.62 20.97
CA SER A 52 -12.19 -3.44 21.35
C SER A 52 -12.01 -4.20 22.68
N GLY A 53 -10.78 -4.29 23.20
CA GLY A 53 -10.45 -5.05 24.42
C GLY A 53 -10.50 -6.58 24.27
N GLU A 54 -11.19 -7.09 23.26
CA GLU A 54 -11.44 -8.52 23.04
C GLU A 54 -10.62 -9.11 21.88
N HIS A 55 -10.21 -8.27 20.92
CA HIS A 55 -9.53 -8.71 19.72
C HIS A 55 -8.12 -8.12 19.61
N TYR A 56 -7.21 -8.95 19.12
CA TYR A 56 -5.89 -8.51 18.71
C TYR A 56 -5.98 -7.73 17.41
N LEU A 57 -5.15 -6.70 17.30
CA LEU A 57 -5.08 -5.89 16.08
C LEU A 57 -3.91 -6.36 15.21
N ASP A 58 -4.23 -6.88 14.03
CA ASP A 58 -3.24 -7.31 13.05
C ASP A 58 -2.85 -6.14 12.13
N LEU A 59 -1.70 -5.55 12.41
CA LEU A 59 -1.18 -4.43 11.62
C LEU A 59 -0.67 -4.83 10.24
N ALA A 60 -0.24 -6.09 10.06
CA ALA A 60 0.26 -6.56 8.78
C ALA A 60 -0.85 -6.60 7.71
N HIS A 61 -2.10 -6.78 8.16
CA HIS A 61 -3.29 -6.76 7.32
C HIS A 61 -4.05 -5.42 7.42
N THR A 62 -3.35 -4.30 7.61
CA THR A 62 -3.95 -2.97 7.49
C THR A 62 -3.99 -2.53 6.03
N LEU A 63 -5.19 -2.39 5.47
CA LEU A 63 -5.40 -1.98 4.08
C LEU A 63 -5.93 -0.55 4.02
N LEU A 64 -5.32 0.27 3.15
CA LEU A 64 -5.84 1.59 2.79
C LEU A 64 -6.74 1.46 1.56
N HIS A 65 -7.96 1.97 1.67
CA HIS A 65 -8.90 2.12 0.56
C HIS A 65 -8.98 3.60 0.15
N LEU A 66 -8.87 3.88 -1.15
CA LEU A 66 -8.97 5.23 -1.71
C LEU A 66 -9.77 5.23 -3.00
N GLN A 67 -10.66 6.22 -3.13
CA GLN A 67 -11.33 6.55 -4.37
C GLN A 67 -10.82 7.89 -4.91
N VAL A 68 -10.22 7.88 -6.10
CA VAL A 68 -9.56 9.05 -6.69
C VAL A 68 -10.11 9.35 -8.08
N LYS A 69 -10.18 10.62 -8.44
CA LYS A 69 -10.55 11.09 -9.78
C LYS A 69 -9.65 12.24 -10.20
N ILE A 70 -8.98 12.09 -11.34
CA ILE A 70 -8.12 13.13 -11.91
C ILE A 70 -8.97 14.09 -12.76
N LYS A 71 -8.89 15.39 -12.50
CA LYS A 71 -9.58 16.45 -13.24
C LYS A 71 -8.60 17.54 -13.67
N LYS A 72 -9.01 18.37 -14.62
CA LYS A 72 -8.27 19.59 -14.96
C LYS A 72 -8.34 20.60 -13.82
N ARG A 73 -7.41 21.56 -13.81
CA ARG A 73 -7.36 22.64 -12.81
C ARG A 73 -8.66 23.45 -12.69
N ASN A 74 -9.39 23.61 -13.80
CA ASN A 74 -10.69 24.30 -13.84
C ASN A 74 -11.87 23.40 -13.41
N GLY A 75 -11.61 22.18 -12.94
CA GLY A 75 -12.63 21.22 -12.49
C GLY A 75 -13.33 20.43 -13.60
N THR A 76 -13.02 20.68 -14.88
CA THR A 76 -13.61 19.92 -15.98
C THR A 76 -12.96 18.54 -16.10
N ILE A 77 -13.68 17.61 -16.74
CA ILE A 77 -13.18 16.27 -17.03
C ILE A 77 -12.00 16.32 -18.00
N LEU A 78 -11.14 15.30 -17.94
CA LEU A 78 -10.14 15.01 -18.96
C LEU A 78 -10.85 14.56 -20.25
N GLY A 79 -10.26 14.84 -21.39
CA GLY A 79 -10.70 14.35 -22.70
C GLY A 79 -9.59 14.52 -23.73
N ALA A 80 -9.76 14.06 -24.97
CA ALA A 80 -8.76 14.32 -26.00
C ALA A 80 -8.55 15.85 -26.17
N PRO A 81 -7.31 16.39 -26.17
CA PRO A 81 -6.02 15.71 -26.28
C PRO A 81 -5.23 15.54 -24.94
N ASP A 82 -5.87 15.57 -23.78
CA ASP A 82 -5.17 15.49 -22.48
C ASP A 82 -4.51 14.11 -22.27
N GLN A 83 -3.19 14.05 -22.27
CA GLN A 83 -2.40 12.84 -22.00
C GLN A 83 -1.87 12.87 -20.57
N VAL A 84 -2.74 12.53 -19.60
CA VAL A 84 -2.41 12.59 -18.17
C VAL A 84 -2.65 11.23 -17.53
N ALA A 85 -1.63 10.74 -16.83
CA ALA A 85 -1.71 9.54 -16.00
C ALA A 85 -0.95 9.77 -14.69
N PRO A 86 -1.33 9.09 -13.60
CA PRO A 86 -0.61 9.17 -12.35
C PRO A 86 0.76 8.50 -12.44
N ILE A 87 1.63 8.89 -11.50
CA ILE A 87 2.87 8.16 -11.22
C ILE A 87 2.56 6.72 -10.80
N ASN A 88 3.53 5.83 -10.96
CA ASN A 88 3.37 4.43 -10.62
C ASN A 88 3.01 4.23 -9.14
N TYR A 89 2.20 3.22 -8.85
CA TYR A 89 1.74 2.86 -7.51
C TYR A 89 1.02 3.98 -6.73
N LEU A 90 0.09 4.66 -7.43
CA LEU A 90 -0.60 5.85 -6.95
C LEU A 90 -1.14 5.73 -5.52
N LEU A 91 -1.70 4.58 -5.14
CA LEU A 91 -2.29 4.35 -3.81
C LEU A 91 -1.35 4.77 -2.67
N ASN A 92 -0.06 4.46 -2.80
CA ASN A 92 0.94 4.71 -1.77
C ASN A 92 1.85 5.90 -2.10
N THR A 93 2.13 6.16 -3.37
CA THR A 93 3.01 7.28 -3.79
C THR A 93 2.34 8.65 -3.69
N LEU A 94 1.02 8.70 -3.43
CA LEU A 94 0.28 9.93 -3.15
C LEU A 94 0.73 10.62 -1.85
N PHE A 95 1.24 9.87 -0.88
CA PHE A 95 1.58 10.39 0.45
C PHE A 95 3.08 10.57 0.64
N SER A 96 3.48 11.72 1.20
CA SER A 96 4.89 12.02 1.50
C SER A 96 5.36 11.44 2.84
N GLU A 97 4.45 11.22 3.78
CA GLU A 97 4.73 10.75 5.13
C GLU A 97 3.62 9.84 5.64
N CYS A 98 4.00 8.82 6.40
CA CYS A 98 3.10 7.98 7.18
C CYS A 98 3.59 7.95 8.63
N SER A 99 2.74 8.34 9.57
CA SER A 99 3.03 8.34 11.00
C SER A 99 2.04 7.46 11.75
N VAL A 100 2.54 6.77 12.78
CA VAL A 100 1.76 5.88 13.64
C VAL A 100 1.91 6.32 15.09
N THR A 101 0.78 6.53 15.73
CA THR A 101 0.67 6.94 17.14
C THR A 101 -0.08 5.85 17.89
N LEU A 102 0.48 5.42 19.02
CA LEU A 102 -0.16 4.47 19.93
C LEU A 102 -0.36 5.17 21.28
N ASN A 103 -1.59 5.22 21.79
CA ASN A 103 -1.95 5.89 23.04
C ASN A 103 -1.35 7.30 23.15
N ASP A 104 -1.61 8.13 22.12
CA ASP A 104 -1.11 9.51 21.99
C ASP A 104 0.42 9.68 21.95
N LYS A 105 1.17 8.58 21.87
CA LYS A 105 2.61 8.59 21.68
C LYS A 105 2.96 8.16 20.26
N GLN A 106 3.59 9.05 19.51
CA GLN A 106 4.12 8.71 18.19
C GLN A 106 5.22 7.64 18.33
N VAL A 107 4.99 6.48 17.73
CA VAL A 107 5.93 5.34 17.76
C VAL A 107 6.71 5.20 16.47
N SER A 108 6.16 5.69 15.36
CA SER A 108 6.83 5.70 14.06
C SER A 108 6.44 6.95 13.27
N SER A 109 7.42 7.52 12.57
CA SER A 109 7.18 8.50 11.50
C SER A 109 8.11 8.18 10.35
N GLN A 110 7.54 8.10 9.16
CA GLN A 110 8.28 7.76 7.96
C GLN A 110 8.19 8.89 6.96
N ALA A 111 9.15 9.81 7.02
CA ALA A 111 9.37 10.76 5.94
C ALA A 111 9.77 10.03 4.66
N ASN A 112 9.48 10.63 3.50
CA ASN A 112 9.75 10.05 2.17
C ASN A 112 9.04 8.71 1.93
N TYR A 113 7.83 8.56 2.48
CA TYR A 113 7.02 7.35 2.40
C TYR A 113 6.84 6.85 0.96
N SER A 114 6.54 7.76 0.03
CA SER A 114 6.35 7.46 -1.40
C SER A 114 7.54 6.71 -2.02
N TYR A 115 8.77 7.14 -1.72
CA TYR A 115 10.00 6.49 -2.22
C TYR A 115 10.18 5.09 -1.64
N ARG A 116 9.90 4.92 -0.35
CA ARG A 116 9.99 3.61 0.30
C ARG A 116 8.99 2.64 -0.33
N CYS A 117 7.75 3.07 -0.54
CA CYS A 117 6.70 2.25 -1.13
C CYS A 117 7.05 1.77 -2.54
N ILE A 118 7.62 2.66 -3.37
CA ILE A 118 8.00 2.25 -4.73
C ILE A 118 9.17 1.26 -4.71
N PHE A 119 10.14 1.41 -3.80
CA PHE A 119 11.21 0.42 -3.66
C PHE A 119 10.68 -0.93 -3.18
N ASP A 120 9.80 -0.95 -2.19
CA ASP A 120 9.20 -2.18 -1.69
C ASP A 120 8.38 -2.89 -2.78
N ALA A 121 7.58 -2.12 -3.53
CA ALA A 121 6.85 -2.61 -4.69
C ALA A 121 7.78 -3.21 -5.77
N LEU A 122 8.89 -2.54 -6.09
CA LEU A 122 9.87 -2.98 -7.10
C LEU A 122 10.68 -4.20 -6.67
N LEU A 123 10.94 -4.35 -5.37
CA LEU A 123 11.68 -5.48 -4.78
C LEU A 123 10.78 -6.66 -4.42
N SER A 124 9.46 -6.46 -4.43
CA SER A 124 8.48 -7.53 -4.24
C SER A 124 8.57 -8.60 -5.34
N PRO A 125 8.21 -9.87 -5.05
CA PRO A 125 8.18 -10.90 -6.07
C PRO A 125 7.28 -10.53 -7.25
N ARG A 126 7.66 -10.97 -8.46
CA ARG A 126 6.92 -10.67 -9.69
C ARG A 126 5.43 -11.04 -9.61
N ALA A 127 5.12 -12.16 -8.98
CA ALA A 127 3.73 -12.59 -8.78
C ALA A 127 2.91 -11.56 -7.99
N VAL A 128 3.50 -10.92 -6.97
CA VAL A 128 2.86 -9.88 -6.16
C VAL A 128 2.72 -8.58 -6.97
N GLN A 129 3.74 -8.21 -7.74
CA GLN A 129 3.72 -7.05 -8.63
C GLN A 129 2.60 -7.11 -9.68
N GLU A 130 2.42 -8.29 -10.30
CA GLU A 130 1.44 -8.50 -11.39
C GLU A 130 0.04 -8.85 -10.87
N SER A 131 -0.13 -9.11 -9.57
CA SER A 131 -1.43 -9.37 -8.93
C SER A 131 -1.77 -8.28 -7.91
N MET A 132 -1.39 -8.47 -6.64
CA MET A 132 -1.80 -7.62 -5.52
C MET A 132 -1.49 -6.14 -5.74
N LEU A 133 -0.31 -5.76 -6.24
CA LEU A 133 0.03 -4.34 -6.36
C LEU A 133 -0.75 -3.62 -7.48
N THR A 134 -1.36 -4.36 -8.40
CA THR A 134 -2.19 -3.76 -9.47
C THR A 134 -3.44 -3.07 -8.89
N SER A 135 -3.94 -3.50 -7.72
CA SER A 135 -5.04 -2.81 -7.02
C SER A 135 -4.64 -1.43 -6.47
N GLY A 136 -3.34 -1.16 -6.35
CA GLY A 136 -2.79 0.15 -6.02
C GLY A 136 -2.28 0.95 -7.23
N LEU A 137 -2.65 0.54 -8.46
CA LEU A 137 -2.13 1.08 -9.72
C LEU A 137 -0.61 0.90 -9.92
N PHE A 138 -0.02 -0.17 -9.37
CA PHE A 138 1.34 -0.56 -9.76
C PHE A 138 1.31 -1.26 -11.13
N TYR A 139 1.92 -0.63 -12.12
CA TYR A 139 2.24 -1.24 -13.40
C TYR A 139 3.69 -0.93 -13.75
N LYS A 140 4.51 -1.97 -13.87
CA LYS A 140 5.95 -1.81 -14.04
C LYS A 140 6.27 -1.05 -15.33
N ASP A 141 7.03 0.03 -15.17
CA ASP A 141 7.50 0.83 -16.30
C ASP A 141 8.66 0.14 -17.02
N ALA A 142 8.83 0.44 -18.30
CA ALA A 142 9.93 -0.08 -19.09
C ALA A 142 11.26 0.62 -18.73
N ALA A 143 12.36 -0.15 -18.69
CA ALA A 143 13.68 0.39 -18.42
C ALA A 143 14.03 1.53 -19.39
N SER A 144 14.60 2.61 -18.85
CA SER A 144 14.93 3.85 -19.58
C SER A 144 13.73 4.65 -20.14
N LYS A 145 12.49 4.30 -19.77
CA LYS A 145 11.27 4.95 -20.30
C LYS A 145 10.34 5.47 -19.20
N HIS A 146 10.82 5.64 -17.97
CA HIS A 146 10.04 6.10 -16.82
C HIS A 146 9.41 7.49 -17.05
N GLU A 147 10.12 8.37 -17.77
CA GLU A 147 9.65 9.73 -18.12
C GLU A 147 8.81 9.76 -19.41
N SER A 148 8.65 8.63 -20.09
CA SER A 148 7.90 8.60 -21.34
C SER A 148 6.40 8.63 -21.08
N VAL A 149 5.74 9.59 -21.72
CA VAL A 149 4.29 9.80 -21.71
C VAL A 149 3.63 9.42 -23.05
N GLU A 150 4.37 8.71 -23.91
CA GLU A 150 3.90 8.42 -25.27
C GLU A 150 2.83 7.30 -25.31
N LEU A 151 1.71 7.61 -25.98
CA LEU A 151 0.56 6.71 -26.12
C LEU A 151 0.45 6.02 -27.48
N ALA A 152 1.22 6.46 -28.49
CA ALA A 152 1.09 5.95 -29.85
C ALA A 152 1.83 4.62 -30.03
N ASN A 153 1.11 3.58 -30.43
CA ASN A 153 1.69 2.28 -30.75
C ASN A 153 2.63 2.42 -31.97
N GLY A 154 3.93 2.13 -31.79
CA GLY A 154 4.95 2.21 -32.84
C GLY A 154 6.11 3.17 -32.58
N SER A 155 6.10 3.95 -31.48
CA SER A 155 7.27 4.71 -31.08
C SER A 155 8.23 3.87 -30.22
N ASP A 156 9.53 4.08 -30.42
CA ASP A 156 10.57 3.36 -29.66
C ASP A 156 10.59 3.73 -28.17
N ASN A 157 9.89 4.81 -27.78
CA ASN A 157 9.90 5.35 -26.44
C ASN A 157 8.67 4.95 -25.60
N ILE A 158 7.82 4.03 -26.06
CA ILE A 158 6.60 3.61 -25.31
C ILE A 158 6.92 3.03 -23.93
N ASN A 159 6.23 3.55 -22.92
CA ASN A 159 6.16 2.95 -21.59
C ASN A 159 4.80 2.23 -21.37
N PRO A 160 4.76 0.89 -21.38
CA PRO A 160 3.52 0.11 -21.20
C PRO A 160 2.82 0.36 -19.85
N GLY A 161 3.59 0.59 -18.78
CA GLY A 161 3.06 0.89 -17.46
C GLY A 161 2.27 2.20 -17.45
N TYR A 162 2.86 3.24 -18.03
CA TYR A 162 2.19 4.54 -18.23
C TYR A 162 0.92 4.40 -19.06
N GLN A 163 0.95 3.67 -20.19
CA GLN A 163 -0.23 3.48 -21.04
C GLN A 163 -1.39 2.79 -20.31
N THR A 164 -1.07 1.81 -19.47
CA THR A 164 -2.07 1.11 -18.67
C THR A 164 -2.71 2.05 -17.65
N ARG A 165 -1.90 2.80 -16.90
CA ARG A 165 -2.39 3.81 -15.94
C ARG A 165 -3.22 4.90 -16.64
N TYR A 166 -2.77 5.38 -17.80
CA TYR A 166 -3.52 6.33 -18.63
C TYR A 166 -4.90 5.81 -19.00
N ASN A 167 -4.98 4.57 -19.50
CA ASN A 167 -6.25 3.97 -19.93
C ASN A 167 -7.25 3.77 -18.79
N ILE A 168 -6.77 3.56 -17.56
CA ILE A 168 -7.58 3.47 -16.35
C ILE A 168 -8.14 4.85 -15.97
N CYS A 169 -7.31 5.90 -16.07
CA CYS A 169 -7.63 7.24 -15.55
C CYS A 169 -8.29 8.19 -16.55
N LYS A 170 -8.20 7.89 -17.86
CA LYS A 170 -8.75 8.74 -18.93
C LYS A 170 -10.22 9.07 -18.70
N ASP A 171 -10.66 10.20 -19.25
CA ASP A 171 -12.03 10.70 -19.13
C ASP A 171 -12.47 11.02 -17.69
N SER A 172 -11.51 11.22 -16.78
CA SER A 172 -11.77 11.46 -15.35
C SER A 172 -12.65 10.38 -14.70
N LYS A 173 -12.38 9.11 -15.04
CA LYS A 173 -13.03 7.98 -14.38
C LYS A 173 -12.70 7.97 -12.89
N LEU A 174 -13.67 7.51 -12.08
CA LEU A 174 -13.43 7.24 -10.67
C LEU A 174 -12.63 5.94 -10.57
N ILE A 175 -11.52 5.99 -9.86
CA ILE A 175 -10.61 4.87 -9.67
C ILE A 175 -10.74 4.44 -8.23
N ASP A 176 -11.05 3.17 -8.03
CA ASP A 176 -11.12 2.54 -6.72
C ASP A 176 -9.84 1.73 -6.51
N MET A 177 -9.13 2.01 -5.41
CA MET A 177 -7.85 1.40 -5.07
C MET A 177 -7.88 0.88 -3.63
N ILE A 178 -7.29 -0.29 -3.42
CA ILE A 178 -7.09 -0.85 -2.09
C ILE A 178 -5.77 -1.59 -2.02
N GLY A 179 -5.08 -1.51 -0.90
CA GLY A 179 -3.80 -2.20 -0.73
C GLY A 179 -3.15 -1.92 0.62
N PRO A 180 -2.05 -2.61 0.94
CA PRO A 180 -1.37 -2.46 2.22
C PRO A 180 -0.66 -1.10 2.33
N LEU A 181 -0.51 -0.65 3.57
CA LEU A 181 0.37 0.46 3.93
C LEU A 181 1.78 -0.08 4.26
N HIS A 182 2.82 0.63 3.84
CA HIS A 182 4.23 0.24 3.98
C HIS A 182 4.91 0.80 5.25
N PHE A 183 4.19 0.85 6.37
CA PHE A 183 4.74 1.35 7.64
C PHE A 183 5.49 0.25 8.42
N ASP A 184 6.48 0.63 9.22
CA ASP A 184 7.41 -0.31 9.86
C ASP A 184 6.72 -1.31 10.77
N LEU A 185 5.71 -0.84 11.50
CA LEU A 185 4.98 -1.65 12.45
C LEU A 185 4.06 -2.68 11.78
N GLY A 186 3.75 -2.50 10.48
CA GLY A 186 3.05 -3.50 9.67
C GLY A 186 3.94 -4.66 9.22
N ASN A 187 5.27 -4.52 9.30
CA ASN A 187 6.21 -5.58 8.89
C ASN A 187 6.50 -6.62 9.98
N GLN A 188 5.92 -6.46 11.17
CA GLN A 188 6.12 -7.39 12.28
C GLN A 188 5.01 -8.43 12.34
N SER A 189 5.37 -9.66 12.72
CA SER A 189 4.43 -10.79 12.71
C SER A 189 3.49 -10.85 13.92
N LYS A 190 3.64 -9.98 14.92
CA LYS A 190 2.84 -10.03 16.15
C LYS A 190 1.70 -9.04 16.09
N CYS A 191 0.50 -9.52 16.38
CA CYS A 191 -0.65 -8.65 16.57
C CYS A 191 -0.49 -7.82 17.85
N LEU A 192 -1.04 -6.61 17.84
CA LEU A 192 -1.06 -5.75 19.02
C LEU A 192 -2.17 -6.18 19.97
N ILE A 193 -1.84 -6.20 21.27
CA ILE A 193 -2.84 -6.36 22.32
C ILE A 193 -3.56 -5.02 22.47
N ASN A 194 -4.87 -5.10 22.49
CA ASN A 194 -5.76 -3.97 22.53
C ASN A 194 -6.31 -3.86 23.97
N TRP A 195 -5.82 -2.89 24.76
CA TRP A 195 -6.27 -2.66 26.14
C TRP A 195 -7.08 -1.38 26.23
#